data_AF-A0A4Q1QY12-F1
#
_entry.id   AF-A0A4Q1QY12-F1
#
_cell.length_a   1.000
_cell.length_b   1.000
_cell.length_c   1.000
_cell.angle_alpha   90.00
_cell.angle_beta   90.00
_cell.angle_gamma   90.00
#
_symmetry.space_group_name_H-M   'P 1'
#
loop_
_entity.id
_entity.type
_entity.pdbx_description
1 polymer ?
#
loop_
_entity_poly.entity_id
_entity_poly.type
_entity_poly.pdbx_seq_one_letter_code
_entity_poly.pdbx_strand_id
1 'polypeptide(L)'
;MLDQALIALAAAGGTAVVTAAGTDAWAGLRRAVAHWFSRGDALREHAELERLDQTATALQPTDPAEAERARIRQEASWQVRIEAMLESLDDAERDQAADQMRSLLAQHVPQGSVSAGPGTVTVSDGGVAVDGDLSVTASGAGAIAVGGSVTGSVASNAPPTDPKGGASASPPMPGPQAS
;
A
#
# COMPACT_ATOMS: atom_id res chain seq x y z
N MET A 1 -18.43 -17.59 14.13
CA MET A 1 -17.05 -17.68 13.65
C MET A 1 -17.03 -17.46 12.15
N LEU A 2 -16.27 -16.45 11.71
CA LEU A 2 -16.04 -16.17 10.30
C LEU A 2 -15.00 -17.13 9.72
N ASP A 3 -15.13 -17.40 8.42
CA ASP A 3 -14.09 -18.10 7.67
C ASP A 3 -12.88 -17.18 7.41
N GLN A 4 -11.75 -17.78 7.02
CA GLN A 4 -10.51 -17.04 6.78
C GLN A 4 -10.62 -16.05 5.62
N ALA A 5 -11.43 -16.34 4.60
CA ALA A 5 -11.65 -15.42 3.48
C ALA A 5 -12.42 -14.17 3.91
N LEU A 6 -13.39 -14.29 4.82
CA LEU A 6 -14.12 -13.15 5.38
C LEU A 6 -13.25 -12.31 6.33
N ILE A 7 -12.37 -12.95 7.10
CA ILE A 7 -11.38 -12.24 7.93
C ILE A 7 -10.42 -11.42 7.04
N ALA A 8 -9.91 -12.03 5.96
CA ALA A 8 -9.05 -11.33 5.01
C ALA A 8 -9.77 -10.16 4.31
N LEU A 9 -11.05 -10.34 3.97
CA LEU A 9 -11.89 -9.29 3.41
C LEU A 9 -12.08 -8.13 4.40
N ALA A 10 -12.28 -8.43 5.68
CA ALA A 10 -12.39 -7.42 6.72
C ALA A 10 -11.09 -6.62 6.91
N ALA A 11 -9.95 -7.31 6.90
CA ALA A 11 -8.63 -6.67 6.94
C ALA A 11 -8.45 -5.73 5.74
N ALA A 12 -8.72 -6.19 4.52
CA ALA A 12 -8.66 -5.36 3.31
C ALA A 12 -9.60 -4.15 3.38
N GLY A 13 -10.77 -4.30 4.01
CA GLY A 13 -11.68 -3.21 4.32
C GLY A 13 -11.10 -2.16 5.24
N GLY A 14 -10.44 -2.58 6.32
CA GLY A 14 -9.72 -1.70 7.23
C GLY A 14 -8.60 -0.92 6.53
N THR A 15 -7.78 -1.60 5.73
CA THR A 15 -6.70 -0.98 4.94
C THR A 15 -7.25 0.05 3.96
N ALA A 16 -8.36 -0.27 3.28
CA ALA A 16 -8.99 0.62 2.30
C ALA A 16 -9.50 1.92 2.93
N VAL A 17 -10.13 1.84 4.10
CA VAL A 17 -10.60 3.02 4.84
C VAL A 17 -9.44 3.95 5.17
N VAL A 18 -8.33 3.40 5.70
CA VAL A 18 -7.16 4.18 6.10
C VAL A 18 -6.38 4.74 4.90
N THR A 19 -6.24 3.96 3.83
CA THR A 19 -5.54 4.38 2.59
C THR A 19 -6.32 5.47 1.85
N ALA A 20 -7.65 5.37 1.81
CA ALA A 20 -8.46 6.39 1.18
C ALA A 20 -8.59 7.65 2.03
N ALA A 21 -8.51 7.54 3.37
CA ALA A 21 -8.59 8.68 4.26
C ALA A 21 -7.49 9.71 3.98
N GLY A 22 -7.89 10.96 3.74
CA GLY A 22 -6.97 12.03 3.35
C GLY A 22 -6.65 12.10 1.85
N THR A 23 -7.25 11.23 1.04
CA THR A 23 -7.18 11.31 -0.44
C THR A 23 -8.50 11.81 -1.03
N ASP A 24 -8.49 12.18 -2.30
CA ASP A 24 -9.71 12.57 -3.04
C ASP A 24 -10.73 11.42 -3.15
N ALA A 25 -10.28 10.16 -3.05
CA ALA A 25 -11.14 8.98 -3.08
C ALA A 25 -11.99 8.81 -1.80
N TRP A 26 -11.62 9.51 -0.70
CA TRP A 26 -12.27 9.40 0.60
C TRP A 26 -13.78 9.63 0.54
N ALA A 27 -14.22 10.68 -0.15
CA ALA A 27 -15.63 11.07 -0.18
C ALA A 27 -16.54 10.01 -0.85
N GLY A 28 -16.00 9.26 -1.82
CA GLY A 28 -16.70 8.13 -2.44
C GLY A 28 -16.77 6.94 -1.49
N LEU A 29 -15.61 6.49 -1.01
CA LEU A 29 -15.52 5.32 -0.14
C LEU A 29 -16.32 5.50 1.15
N ARG A 30 -16.21 6.67 1.80
CA ARG A 30 -16.91 6.97 3.07
C ARG A 30 -18.41 6.76 2.96
N ARG A 31 -19.03 7.28 1.91
CA ARG A 31 -20.48 7.14 1.69
C ARG A 31 -20.85 5.69 1.42
N ALA A 32 -20.06 5.00 0.61
CA ALA A 32 -20.36 3.63 0.24
C ALA A 32 -20.23 2.67 1.44
N VAL A 33 -19.20 2.84 2.27
CA VAL A 33 -19.01 2.08 3.51
C VAL A 33 -20.09 2.38 4.54
N ALA A 34 -20.46 3.65 4.73
CA ALA A 34 -21.56 4.01 5.65
C ALA A 34 -22.90 3.40 5.20
N HIS A 35 -23.22 3.48 3.91
CA HIS A 35 -24.41 2.86 3.35
C HIS A 35 -24.41 1.35 3.57
N TRP A 36 -23.28 0.68 3.33
CA TRP A 36 -23.14 -0.76 3.56
C TRP A 36 -23.36 -1.17 5.01
N PHE A 37 -22.78 -0.45 5.98
CA PHE A 37 -23.01 -0.69 7.41
C PHE A 37 -24.44 -0.36 7.86
N SER A 38 -25.07 0.63 7.22
CA SER A 38 -26.41 1.07 7.58
C SER A 38 -27.49 0.03 7.26
N ARG A 39 -27.24 -0.83 6.25
CA ARG A 39 -28.22 -1.77 5.69
C ARG A 39 -29.55 -1.09 5.30
N GLY A 40 -29.51 0.20 4.96
CA GLY A 40 -30.68 1.01 4.59
C GLY A 40 -31.30 1.82 5.73
N ASP A 41 -30.74 1.77 6.95
CA ASP A 41 -31.17 2.61 8.07
C ASP A 41 -30.45 3.97 8.05
N ALA A 42 -31.19 5.05 7.78
CA ALA A 42 -30.63 6.40 7.67
C ALA A 42 -30.01 6.94 8.97
N LEU A 43 -30.52 6.57 10.15
CA LEU A 43 -29.94 7.00 11.43
C LEU A 43 -28.61 6.29 11.67
N ARG A 44 -28.57 5.00 11.34
CA ARG A 44 -27.34 4.21 11.41
C ARG A 44 -26.30 4.71 10.42
N GLU A 45 -26.71 5.04 9.20
CA GLU A 45 -25.84 5.62 8.18
C GLU A 45 -25.16 6.90 8.67
N HIS A 46 -25.92 7.81 9.30
CA HIS A 46 -25.36 9.05 9.83
C HIS A 46 -24.31 8.79 10.92
N ALA A 47 -24.59 7.86 11.85
CA ALA A 47 -23.65 7.51 12.91
C ALA A 47 -22.35 6.87 12.36
N GLU A 48 -22.44 6.08 11.29
CA GLU A 48 -21.25 5.51 10.64
C GLU A 48 -20.48 6.57 9.83
N LEU A 49 -21.17 7.51 9.19
CA LEU A 49 -20.54 8.65 8.51
C LEU A 49 -19.73 9.51 9.48
N GLU A 50 -20.28 9.83 10.65
CA GLU A 50 -19.58 10.58 11.70
C GLU A 50 -18.33 9.84 12.18
N ARG A 51 -18.43 8.52 12.38
CA ARG A 51 -17.28 7.71 12.81
C ARG A 51 -16.19 7.67 11.75
N LEU A 52 -16.55 7.54 10.48
CA LEU A 52 -15.60 7.61 9.37
C LEU A 52 -14.90 8.98 9.34
N ASP A 53 -15.62 10.08 9.55
CA ASP A 53 -15.02 11.43 9.63
C ASP A 53 -14.05 11.58 10.80
N GLN A 54 -14.36 10.97 11.95
CA GLN A 54 -13.44 10.91 13.09
C GLN A 54 -12.17 10.13 12.74
N THR A 55 -12.27 9.03 12.00
CA THR A 55 -11.08 8.30 11.50
C THR A 55 -10.24 9.18 10.58
N ALA A 56 -10.84 9.90 9.63
CA ALA A 56 -10.10 10.79 8.75
C ALA A 56 -9.36 11.89 9.53
N THR A 57 -10.01 12.46 10.56
CA THR A 57 -9.39 13.45 11.45
C THR A 57 -8.23 12.85 12.25
N ALA A 58 -8.39 11.64 12.78
CA ALA A 58 -7.37 10.94 13.55
C ALA A 58 -6.13 10.55 12.73
N LEU A 59 -6.25 10.53 11.40
CA LEU A 59 -5.18 10.20 10.45
C LEU A 59 -4.44 11.43 9.92
N GLN A 60 -4.71 12.62 10.45
CA GLN A 60 -4.01 13.88 10.12
C GLN A 60 -3.09 14.41 11.24
N PRO A 61 -2.26 13.60 11.92
CA PRO A 61 -1.29 14.15 12.87
C PRO A 61 -0.14 14.83 12.12
N THR A 62 0.50 15.77 12.80
CA THR A 62 1.63 16.55 12.25
C THR A 62 2.93 15.75 12.22
N ASP A 63 3.07 14.72 13.06
CA ASP A 63 4.22 13.82 13.10
C ASP A 63 3.96 12.55 12.25
N PRO A 64 4.83 12.22 11.26
CA PRO A 64 4.71 11.01 10.46
C PRO A 64 4.75 9.71 11.29
N ALA A 65 5.49 9.66 12.39
CA ALA A 65 5.53 8.46 13.24
C ALA A 65 4.22 8.26 14.01
N GLU A 66 3.56 9.35 14.40
CA GLU A 66 2.22 9.30 14.98
C GLU A 66 1.14 8.97 13.94
N ALA A 67 1.30 9.46 12.70
CA ALA A 67 0.44 9.13 11.57
C ALA A 67 0.43 7.62 11.33
N GLU A 68 1.61 7.00 11.29
CA GLU A 68 1.72 5.57 11.05
C GLU A 68 1.10 4.74 12.18
N ARG A 69 1.36 5.10 13.44
CA ARG A 69 0.71 4.43 14.58
C ARG A 69 -0.80 4.62 14.57
N ALA A 70 -1.29 5.79 14.14
CA ALA A 70 -2.72 6.04 14.00
C ALA A 70 -3.32 5.18 12.88
N ARG A 71 -2.64 5.04 11.73
CA ARG A 71 -3.04 4.17 10.61
C ARG A 71 -3.25 2.74 11.07
N ILE A 72 -2.24 2.13 11.70
CA ILE A 72 -2.31 0.74 12.20
C ILE A 72 -3.49 0.55 13.18
N ARG A 73 -3.69 1.49 14.11
CA ARG A 73 -4.80 1.41 15.06
C ARG A 73 -6.17 1.53 14.39
N GLN A 74 -6.31 2.44 13.43
CA GLN A 74 -7.57 2.65 12.73
C GLN A 74 -7.89 1.45 11.83
N GLU A 75 -6.90 0.90 11.12
CA GLU A 75 -7.04 -0.30 10.30
C GLU A 75 -7.56 -1.48 11.12
N ALA A 76 -6.91 -1.80 12.24
CA ALA A 76 -7.33 -2.88 13.12
C ALA A 76 -8.74 -2.63 13.70
N SER A 77 -9.05 -1.38 14.08
CA SER A 77 -10.38 -1.02 14.59
C SER A 77 -11.47 -1.21 13.53
N TRP A 78 -11.19 -0.88 12.26
CA TRP A 78 -12.15 -1.04 11.17
C TRP A 78 -12.30 -2.51 10.77
N GLN A 79 -11.21 -3.28 10.74
CA GLN A 79 -11.25 -4.73 10.53
C GLN A 79 -12.19 -5.40 11.54
N VAL A 80 -11.95 -5.19 12.85
CA VAL A 80 -12.79 -5.78 13.91
C VAL A 80 -14.26 -5.37 13.77
N ARG A 81 -14.53 -4.13 13.35
CA ARG A 81 -15.90 -3.64 13.14
C ARG A 81 -16.59 -4.34 11.96
N ILE A 82 -15.85 -4.54 10.86
CA ILE A 82 -16.35 -5.27 9.69
C ILE A 82 -16.62 -6.73 10.06
N GLU A 83 -15.70 -7.38 10.78
CA GLU A 83 -15.87 -8.74 11.28
C GLU A 83 -17.11 -8.86 12.17
N ALA A 84 -17.25 -7.97 13.16
CA ALA A 84 -18.39 -7.98 14.08
C ALA A 84 -19.73 -7.81 13.34
N MET A 85 -19.76 -7.00 12.27
CA MET A 85 -20.94 -6.85 11.45
C MET A 85 -21.24 -8.14 10.68
N LEU A 86 -20.26 -8.71 9.97
CA LEU A 86 -20.44 -9.96 9.22
C LEU A 86 -20.83 -11.13 10.13
N GLU A 87 -20.29 -11.20 11.34
CA GLU A 87 -20.63 -12.24 12.31
C GLU A 87 -22.04 -12.09 12.88
N SER A 88 -22.58 -10.87 12.91
CA SER A 88 -23.95 -10.62 13.38
C SER A 88 -25.05 -11.02 12.38
N LEU A 89 -24.68 -11.23 11.10
CA LEU A 89 -25.60 -11.59 10.03
C LEU A 89 -25.81 -13.10 9.94
N ASP A 90 -26.94 -13.52 9.38
CA ASP A 90 -27.12 -14.91 8.94
C ASP A 90 -26.26 -15.26 7.73
N ASP A 91 -26.16 -16.53 7.36
CA ASP A 91 -25.23 -16.99 6.32
C ASP A 91 -25.52 -16.35 4.95
N ALA A 92 -26.79 -16.21 4.57
CA ALA A 92 -27.16 -15.65 3.26
C ALA A 92 -26.93 -14.14 3.22
N GLU A 93 -27.29 -13.43 4.30
CA GLU A 93 -27.03 -12.01 4.44
C GLU A 93 -25.54 -11.70 4.51
N ARG A 94 -24.75 -12.56 5.16
CA ARG A 94 -23.30 -12.44 5.27
C ARG A 94 -22.63 -12.58 3.92
N ASP A 95 -23.02 -13.56 3.12
CA ASP A 95 -22.49 -13.74 1.77
C ASP A 95 -22.80 -12.52 0.89
N GLN A 96 -24.04 -12.04 0.94
CA GLN A 96 -24.42 -10.82 0.23
C GLN A 96 -23.61 -9.60 0.69
N ALA A 97 -23.44 -9.43 2.01
CA ALA A 97 -22.68 -8.32 2.57
C ALA A 97 -21.19 -8.41 2.18
N ALA A 98 -20.62 -9.61 2.15
CA ALA A 98 -19.25 -9.85 1.72
C ALA A 98 -19.07 -9.49 0.23
N ASP A 99 -19.99 -9.88 -0.64
CA ASP A 99 -19.94 -9.55 -2.07
C ASP A 99 -20.09 -8.04 -2.33
N GLN A 100 -20.99 -7.39 -1.58
CA GLN A 100 -21.08 -5.92 -1.60
C GLN A 100 -19.75 -5.28 -1.19
N MET A 101 -19.13 -5.75 -0.11
CA MET A 101 -17.84 -5.22 0.35
C MET A 101 -16.73 -5.45 -0.69
N ARG A 102 -16.64 -6.64 -1.29
CA ARG A 102 -15.69 -6.92 -2.39
C ARG A 102 -15.89 -5.96 -3.57
N SER A 103 -17.14 -5.72 -3.95
CA SER A 103 -17.48 -4.78 -5.01
C SER A 103 -17.07 -3.34 -4.66
N LEU A 104 -17.29 -2.91 -3.42
CA LEU A 104 -16.88 -1.58 -2.94
C LEU A 104 -15.36 -1.40 -3.02
N LEU A 105 -14.60 -2.41 -2.57
CA LEU A 105 -13.15 -2.41 -2.62
C LEU A 105 -12.63 -2.36 -4.05
N ALA A 106 -13.20 -3.16 -4.96
CA ALA A 106 -12.81 -3.15 -6.36
C ALA A 106 -13.05 -1.79 -7.05
N GLN A 107 -14.08 -1.05 -6.62
CA GLN A 107 -14.43 0.26 -7.19
C GLN A 107 -13.58 1.40 -6.65
N HIS A 108 -13.18 1.35 -5.37
CA HIS A 108 -12.57 2.48 -4.67
C HIS A 108 -11.09 2.31 -4.36
N VAL A 109 -10.57 1.08 -4.43
CA VAL A 109 -9.15 0.81 -4.20
C VAL A 109 -8.47 0.61 -5.56
N PRO A 110 -7.49 1.46 -5.94
CA PRO A 110 -6.64 1.19 -7.09
C PRO A 110 -5.98 -0.19 -6.92
N GLN A 111 -5.93 -0.96 -8.00
CA GLN A 111 -5.49 -2.38 -8.03
C GLN A 111 -4.03 -2.63 -7.57
N GLY A 112 -3.32 -1.62 -7.04
CA GLY A 112 -1.95 -1.70 -6.54
C GLY A 112 -1.79 -1.45 -5.03
N SER A 113 -2.87 -1.42 -4.24
CA SER A 113 -2.81 -1.04 -2.82
C SER A 113 -3.34 -2.07 -1.81
N VAL A 114 -3.80 -3.25 -2.27
CA VAL A 114 -4.33 -4.30 -1.37
C VAL A 114 -3.33 -5.44 -1.27
N SER A 115 -2.60 -5.49 -0.17
CA SER A 115 -1.83 -6.68 0.24
C SER A 115 -2.74 -7.58 1.07
N ALA A 116 -3.23 -8.67 0.47
CA ALA A 116 -4.14 -9.60 1.15
C ALA A 116 -3.41 -10.91 1.51
N GLY A 117 -2.72 -10.94 2.66
CA GLY A 117 -2.12 -12.18 3.17
C GLY A 117 -1.17 -11.98 4.37
N PRO A 118 -1.04 -12.98 5.28
CA PRO A 118 -0.26 -12.84 6.51
C PRO A 118 1.24 -12.90 6.23
N GLY A 119 1.82 -11.72 6.05
CA GLY A 119 3.25 -11.47 5.97
C GLY A 119 3.44 -9.98 5.82
N THR A 120 3.72 -9.28 6.91
CA THR A 120 3.95 -7.83 6.89
C THR A 120 5.21 -7.53 6.09
N VAL A 121 5.06 -7.22 4.80
CA VAL A 121 6.13 -6.64 3.98
C VAL A 121 6.13 -5.14 4.25
N THR A 122 6.99 -4.69 5.16
CA THR A 122 7.21 -3.27 5.40
C THR A 122 8.12 -2.73 4.30
N VAL A 123 7.62 -1.79 3.50
CA VAL A 123 8.40 -1.13 2.47
C VAL A 123 8.62 0.32 2.89
N SER A 124 9.88 0.67 3.14
CA SER A 124 10.28 2.06 3.38
C SER A 124 10.26 2.87 2.07
N ASP A 125 10.20 4.20 2.18
CA ASP A 125 10.11 5.16 1.07
C ASP A 125 10.82 4.71 -0.22
N GLY A 126 10.04 4.49 -1.28
CA GLY A 126 10.52 4.22 -2.63
C GLY A 126 10.43 2.76 -3.11
N GLY A 127 9.89 1.82 -2.33
CA GLY A 127 9.64 0.46 -2.80
C GLY A 127 8.17 0.17 -3.16
N VAL A 128 7.95 -0.91 -3.90
CA VAL A 128 6.63 -1.46 -4.24
C VAL A 128 6.60 -2.92 -3.81
N ALA A 129 5.61 -3.30 -3.01
CA ALA A 129 5.32 -4.71 -2.70
C ALA A 129 4.26 -5.24 -3.67
N VAL A 130 4.52 -6.38 -4.29
CA VAL A 130 3.58 -7.07 -5.19
C VAL A 130 3.38 -8.48 -4.64
N ASP A 131 2.16 -8.83 -4.27
CA ASP A 131 1.77 -10.15 -3.74
C ASP A 131 1.50 -11.18 -4.88
N GLY A 132 2.03 -10.92 -6.08
CA GLY A 132 1.78 -11.72 -7.28
C GLY A 132 2.98 -11.78 -8.23
N ASP A 133 2.85 -12.53 -9.32
CA ASP A 133 3.90 -12.62 -10.35
C ASP A 133 4.06 -11.27 -11.06
N LEU A 134 5.21 -10.62 -10.86
CA LEU A 134 5.57 -9.39 -11.55
C LEU A 134 6.29 -9.74 -12.86
N SER A 135 5.55 -9.76 -13.97
CA SER A 135 6.14 -9.88 -15.30
C SER A 135 6.73 -8.54 -15.73
N VAL A 136 8.06 -8.41 -15.68
CA VAL A 136 8.77 -7.22 -16.18
C VAL A 136 9.19 -7.46 -17.63
N THR A 137 8.45 -6.86 -18.57
CA THR A 137 8.82 -6.88 -20.00
C THR A 137 9.47 -5.57 -20.39
N ALA A 138 10.74 -5.60 -20.76
CA ALA A 138 11.48 -4.42 -21.23
C ALA A 138 11.59 -4.47 -22.76
N SER A 139 11.03 -3.50 -23.46
CA SER A 139 11.06 -3.44 -24.94
C SER A 139 11.63 -2.10 -25.40
N GLY A 140 12.85 -2.16 -25.94
CA GLY A 140 13.60 -1.01 -26.42
C GLY A 140 15.11 -1.27 -26.38
N ALA A 141 15.87 -0.67 -27.29
CA ALA A 141 17.33 -0.78 -27.28
C ALA A 141 17.89 -0.06 -26.04
N GLY A 142 18.37 -0.84 -25.06
CA GLY A 142 18.94 -0.33 -23.80
C GLY A 142 18.13 -0.63 -22.54
N ALA A 143 17.04 -1.39 -22.63
CA ALA A 143 16.25 -1.74 -21.45
C ALA A 143 16.88 -2.92 -20.67
N ILE A 144 17.01 -2.78 -19.35
CA ILE A 144 17.60 -3.77 -18.45
C ILE A 144 16.49 -4.29 -17.53
N ALA A 145 16.19 -5.59 -17.61
CA ALA A 145 15.31 -6.27 -16.66
C ALA A 145 16.16 -7.18 -15.77
N VAL A 146 16.10 -6.96 -14.45
CA VAL A 146 16.78 -7.81 -13.47
C VAL A 146 15.72 -8.61 -12.73
N GLY A 147 15.63 -9.91 -13.05
CA GLY A 147 14.78 -10.86 -12.34
C GLY A 147 15.62 -11.71 -11.40
N GLY A 148 15.40 -11.59 -10.09
CA GLY A 148 16.05 -12.43 -9.09
C GLY A 148 15.56 -12.12 -7.68
N SER A 149 15.39 -13.15 -6.86
CA SER A 149 15.08 -13.01 -5.44
C SER A 149 16.35 -12.68 -4.66
N VAL A 150 16.43 -11.48 -4.09
CA VAL A 150 17.52 -11.09 -3.18
C VAL A 150 17.01 -11.21 -1.75
N THR A 151 17.47 -12.23 -1.02
CA THR A 151 17.22 -12.37 0.43
C THR A 151 18.46 -11.91 1.19
N GLY A 152 18.48 -10.65 1.61
CA GLY A 152 19.55 -10.05 2.41
C GLY A 152 19.41 -8.53 2.54
N SER A 153 19.91 -7.96 3.64
CA SER A 153 19.99 -6.51 3.83
C SER A 153 20.99 -5.91 2.84
N VAL A 154 20.47 -5.26 1.80
CA VAL A 154 21.28 -4.46 0.87
C VAL A 154 21.62 -3.13 1.51
N ALA A 155 22.75 -3.05 2.20
CA ALA A 155 23.40 -1.77 2.43
C ALA A 155 23.91 -1.28 1.09
N SER A 156 23.39 -0.15 0.60
CA SER A 156 23.96 0.55 -0.55
C SER A 156 25.36 1.05 -0.16
N ASN A 157 26.37 0.20 -0.31
CA ASN A 157 27.74 0.67 -0.39
C ASN A 157 27.91 1.23 -1.81
N ALA A 158 27.37 2.42 -2.04
CA ALA A 158 27.81 3.21 -3.17
C ALA A 158 29.27 3.61 -2.87
N PRO A 159 30.27 3.14 -3.64
CA PRO A 159 31.57 3.77 -3.56
C PRO A 159 31.42 5.24 -3.98
N PRO A 160 32.09 6.20 -3.33
CA PRO A 160 32.14 7.55 -3.84
C PRO A 160 32.75 7.49 -5.24
N THR A 161 31.96 7.86 -6.25
CA THR A 161 32.47 8.06 -7.60
C THR A 161 33.18 9.41 -7.62
N ASP A 162 34.46 9.40 -7.27
CA ASP A 162 35.37 10.45 -7.70
C ASP A 162 35.54 10.34 -9.22
N PRO A 163 35.20 11.36 -10.02
CA PRO A 163 35.39 11.30 -11.46
C PRO A 163 36.83 11.71 -11.79
N LYS A 164 37.83 10.89 -11.47
CA LYS A 164 39.20 11.07 -12.00
C LYS A 164 39.95 9.75 -12.23
N GLY A 165 40.33 9.56 -13.50
CA GLY A 165 41.46 8.73 -13.94
C GLY A 165 41.05 7.66 -14.95
N GLY A 166 41.60 7.58 -16.16
CA GLY A 166 42.69 8.35 -16.74
C GLY A 166 43.07 7.76 -18.10
N ALA A 167 43.85 8.52 -18.87
CA ALA A 167 44.68 7.98 -19.93
C ALA A 167 46.09 8.56 -19.74
N SER A 168 46.97 7.79 -19.09
CA SER A 168 48.40 7.99 -19.16
C SER A 168 48.88 7.55 -20.55
N ALA A 169 49.41 8.49 -21.32
CA ALA A 169 50.30 8.21 -22.44
C ALA A 169 51.65 8.89 -22.15
N SER A 170 52.70 8.08 -22.15
CA SER A 170 54.09 8.42 -21.84
C SER A 170 54.68 9.56 -22.69
N PRO A 171 55.71 10.28 -22.22
CA PRO A 171 56.48 11.22 -23.05
C PRO A 171 57.68 10.52 -23.73
N PRO A 172 58.07 10.89 -24.96
CA PRO A 172 59.41 10.64 -25.46
C PRO A 172 60.32 11.86 -25.26
N MET A 173 61.54 11.58 -24.81
CA MET A 173 62.70 12.50 -24.77
C MET A 173 63.08 13.01 -26.17
N PRO A 174 63.54 14.26 -26.33
CA PRO A 174 64.35 14.67 -27.48
C PRO A 174 65.85 14.44 -27.20
N GLY A 175 66.54 13.78 -28.13
CA GLY A 175 67.99 13.65 -28.19
C GLY A 175 68.71 14.92 -28.68
N PRO A 176 70.06 14.93 -28.75
CA PRO A 176 70.85 16.15 -28.66
C PRO A 176 71.44 16.71 -29.98
N GLN A 177 71.60 18.04 -29.99
CA GLN A 177 72.65 18.92 -30.59
C GLN A 177 72.78 19.22 -32.10
N ALA A 178 73.03 20.54 -32.33
CA ALA A 178 73.93 21.22 -33.28
C ALA A 178 73.45 21.60 -34.70
N SER A 179 73.35 22.91 -34.94
CA SER A 179 74.16 23.67 -35.92
C SER A 179 74.09 25.16 -35.62
#